data_AF-A0A952WNP1-F1
#
_entry.id   AF-A0A952WNP1-F1
#
_cell.length_a   1.000
_cell.length_b   1.000
_cell.length_c   1.000
_cell.angle_alpha   90.00
_cell.angle_beta   90.00
_cell.angle_gamma   90.00
#
_symmetry.space_group_name_H-M   'P 1'
#
loop_
_entity.id
_entity.type
_entity.pdbx_description
1 polymer ?
#
loop_
_entity_poly.entity_id
_entity_poly.type
_entity_poly.pdbx_seq_one_letter_code
_entity_poly.pdbx_strand_id
1 'polypeptide(L)'
;MKKRDKNPENPGRSENNPESRPENQIDALRLMEAVDAAYAAAEEIAQYTGQPRPYPADLMGGPMQPACLAPFTLFEIEEASRFLRRMDQVCPSVREQRPAA
;
A
#
# COMPACT_ATOMS: atom_id res chain seq x y z
N MET A 1 25.06 7.99 53.67
CA MET A 1 25.07 6.78 52.81
C MET A 1 23.99 6.91 51.76
N LYS A 2 24.35 6.72 50.49
CA LYS A 2 23.45 6.74 49.32
C LYS A 2 22.82 5.36 49.14
N LYS A 3 21.50 5.26 49.03
CA LYS A 3 20.82 4.17 48.30
C LYS A 3 19.65 4.79 47.54
N ARG A 4 19.92 5.19 46.28
CA ARG A 4 18.90 5.40 45.27
C ARG A 4 18.75 4.05 44.59
N ASP A 5 17.69 3.34 44.92
CA ASP A 5 17.40 2.06 44.29
C ASP A 5 16.99 2.27 42.83
N LYS A 6 17.49 1.35 42.01
CA LYS A 6 17.48 1.35 40.55
C LYS A 6 16.05 1.46 40.01
N ASN A 7 15.88 2.36 39.06
CA ASN A 7 14.78 2.34 38.10
C ASN A 7 14.88 1.04 37.27
N PRO A 8 13.92 0.10 37.34
CA PRO A 8 13.95 -1.05 36.47
C PRO A 8 13.63 -0.58 35.04
N GLU A 9 14.56 -0.92 34.16
CA GLU A 9 14.62 -0.61 32.75
C GLU A 9 13.28 -0.95 32.07
N ASN A 10 12.79 0.01 31.30
CA ASN A 10 11.68 -0.14 30.37
C ASN A 10 12.00 -1.33 29.46
N PRO A 11 11.31 -2.49 29.57
CA PRO A 11 11.63 -3.63 28.71
C PRO A 11 11.34 -3.21 27.28
N GLY A 12 12.38 -3.33 26.47
CA GLY A 12 12.44 -2.85 25.10
C GLY A 12 11.15 -3.10 24.33
N ARG A 13 10.71 -2.02 23.68
CA ARG A 13 9.87 -2.02 22.49
C ARG A 13 10.08 -3.33 21.75
N SER A 14 9.09 -4.22 21.81
CA SER A 14 9.10 -5.50 21.11
C SER A 14 8.95 -5.21 19.63
N GLU A 15 10.06 -4.82 19.01
CA GLU A 15 10.18 -4.75 17.58
C GLU A 15 10.38 -6.19 17.10
N ASN A 16 9.36 -6.71 16.40
CA ASN A 16 9.39 -7.93 15.59
C ASN A 16 9.04 -9.25 16.31
N ASN A 17 7.80 -9.42 16.77
CA ASN A 17 7.21 -10.75 16.85
C ASN A 17 6.60 -11.12 15.46
N PRO A 18 7.23 -11.99 14.65
CA PRO A 18 6.69 -12.39 13.35
C PRO A 18 5.40 -13.24 13.46
N GLU A 19 5.09 -13.79 14.63
CA GLU A 19 3.94 -14.68 14.85
C GLU A 19 2.60 -13.96 15.07
N SER A 20 2.58 -12.63 15.11
CA SER A 20 1.35 -11.84 15.38
C SER A 20 0.71 -11.23 14.14
N ARG A 21 1.31 -11.38 12.96
CA ARG A 21 0.74 -10.83 11.72
C ARG A 21 -0.27 -11.83 11.17
N PRO A 22 -1.56 -11.47 11.04
CA PRO A 22 -2.50 -12.34 10.34
C PRO A 22 -1.99 -12.56 8.92
N GLU A 23 -2.14 -13.79 8.41
CA GLU A 23 -1.49 -14.33 7.20
C GLU A 23 -1.70 -13.51 5.90
N ASN A 24 -2.58 -12.50 5.93
CA ASN A 24 -2.91 -11.62 4.80
C ASN A 24 -2.58 -10.15 5.08
N GLN A 25 -1.51 -9.85 5.83
CA GLN A 25 -1.02 -8.48 6.02
C GLN A 25 0.29 -8.25 5.28
N ILE A 26 0.30 -7.22 4.43
CA ILE A 26 1.51 -6.71 3.79
C ILE A 26 2.42 -6.05 4.84
N ASP A 27 3.73 -6.26 4.70
CA ASP A 27 4.71 -5.57 5.53
C ASP A 27 4.63 -4.05 5.31
N ALA A 28 4.84 -3.25 6.37
CA ALA A 28 4.67 -1.80 6.29
C ALA A 28 5.65 -1.13 5.32
N LEU A 29 6.91 -1.56 5.28
CA LEU A 29 7.89 -1.02 4.32
C LEU A 29 7.53 -1.44 2.91
N ARG A 30 7.09 -2.68 2.75
CA ARG A 30 6.63 -3.20 1.46
C ARG A 30 5.40 -2.46 0.94
N LEU A 31 4.47 -2.09 1.83
CA LEU A 31 3.31 -1.27 1.49
C LEU A 31 3.73 0.13 1.05
N MET A 32 4.70 0.75 1.71
CA MET A 32 5.22 2.05 1.28
C MET A 32 5.81 1.99 -0.13
N GLU A 33 6.65 0.99 -0.42
CA GLU A 33 7.19 0.77 -1.77
C GLU A 33 6.08 0.57 -2.81
N ALA A 34 5.07 -0.24 -2.47
CA ALA A 34 3.93 -0.49 -3.34
C ALA A 34 3.09 0.78 -3.56
N VAL A 35 2.94 1.65 -2.55
CA VAL A 35 2.24 2.94 -2.65
C VAL A 35 2.98 3.89 -3.59
N ASP A 36 4.30 4.00 -3.48
CA ASP A 36 5.09 4.85 -4.36
C ASP A 36 4.97 4.40 -5.82
N ALA A 37 5.09 3.08 -6.05
CA ALA A 37 4.93 2.50 -7.39
C ALA A 37 3.50 2.69 -7.94
N ALA A 38 2.47 2.42 -7.12
CA ALA A 38 1.07 2.57 -7.48
C ALA A 38 0.72 4.02 -7.81
N TYR A 39 1.25 4.98 -7.05
CA TYR A 39 1.05 6.41 -7.30
C TYR A 39 1.72 6.84 -8.61
N ALA A 40 2.98 6.45 -8.81
CA ALA A 40 3.71 6.75 -10.04
C ALA A 40 3.00 6.18 -11.27
N ALA A 41 2.52 4.93 -11.21
CA ALA A 41 1.75 4.30 -12.27
C ALA A 41 0.45 5.05 -12.58
N ALA A 42 -0.31 5.44 -11.57
CA ALA A 42 -1.56 6.18 -11.77
C ALA A 42 -1.30 7.55 -12.41
N GLU A 43 -0.26 8.25 -11.97
CA GLU A 43 0.15 9.53 -12.53
C GLU A 43 0.60 9.38 -13.99
N GLU A 44 1.42 8.37 -14.30
CA GLU A 44 1.88 8.09 -15.67
C GLU A 44 0.69 7.89 -16.62
N ILE A 45 -0.28 7.07 -16.23
CA ILE A 45 -1.47 6.83 -17.05
C ILE A 45 -2.37 8.07 -17.14
N ALA A 46 -2.54 8.83 -16.07
CA ALA A 46 -3.29 10.07 -16.10
C ALA A 46 -2.67 11.08 -17.07
N GLN A 47 -1.36 11.24 -17.03
CA GLN A 47 -0.62 12.11 -17.95
C GLN A 47 -0.72 11.63 -19.41
N TYR A 48 -0.62 10.32 -19.63
CA TYR A 48 -0.71 9.74 -20.97
C TYR A 48 -2.11 9.87 -21.58
N THR A 49 -3.17 9.68 -20.79
CA THR A 49 -4.56 9.63 -21.27
C THR A 49 -5.30 10.97 -21.14
N GLY A 50 -4.78 11.91 -20.36
CA GLY A 50 -5.48 13.14 -19.97
C GLY A 50 -6.71 12.90 -19.09
N GLN A 51 -6.86 11.69 -18.53
CA GLN A 51 -7.96 11.30 -17.65
C GLN A 51 -7.53 11.38 -16.18
N PRO A 52 -8.49 11.37 -15.23
CA PRO A 52 -8.19 11.21 -13.82
C PRO A 52 -7.35 9.97 -13.54
N ARG A 53 -6.57 10.01 -12.45
CA ARG A 53 -5.71 8.91 -12.00
C ARG A 53 -6.52 7.62 -11.81
N PRO A 54 -6.25 6.57 -12.61
CA PRO A 54 -6.97 5.31 -12.50
C PRO A 54 -6.63 4.59 -11.20
N TYR A 55 -7.44 3.60 -10.85
CA TYR A 55 -7.14 2.70 -9.74
C TYR A 55 -6.00 1.74 -10.16
N PRO A 56 -4.82 1.76 -9.51
CA PRO A 56 -3.64 1.05 -9.98
C PRO A 56 -3.81 -0.46 -10.15
N ALA A 57 -4.57 -1.12 -9.27
CA ALA A 57 -4.80 -2.57 -9.36
C ALA A 57 -5.60 -2.97 -10.62
N ASP A 58 -6.34 -2.05 -11.24
CA ASP A 58 -7.04 -2.30 -12.51
C ASP A 58 -6.10 -2.26 -13.73
N LEU A 59 -4.88 -1.71 -13.57
CA LEU A 59 -3.85 -1.70 -14.62
C LEU A 59 -3.03 -3.00 -14.65
N MET A 60 -2.99 -3.73 -13.52
CA MET A 60 -2.20 -4.95 -13.36
C MET A 60 -2.66 -6.06 -14.31
N GLY A 61 -1.72 -6.63 -15.08
CA GLY A 61 -1.96 -7.64 -16.10
C GLY A 61 -2.60 -7.09 -17.40
N GLY A 62 -2.85 -5.78 -17.46
CA GLY A 62 -3.44 -5.12 -18.61
C GLY A 62 -2.40 -4.70 -19.67
N PRO A 63 -2.85 -4.35 -20.88
CA PRO A 63 -1.97 -3.86 -21.96
C PRO A 63 -1.31 -2.52 -21.62
N MET A 64 -1.86 -1.78 -20.67
CA MET A 64 -1.39 -0.48 -20.21
C MET A 64 -0.66 -0.57 -18.86
N GLN A 65 -0.22 -1.75 -18.43
CA GLN A 65 0.47 -1.91 -17.15
C GLN A 65 1.81 -1.14 -17.16
N PRO A 66 2.00 -0.15 -16.28
CA PRO A 66 3.31 0.51 -16.15
C PRO A 66 4.36 -0.43 -15.57
N ALA A 67 5.60 -0.29 -16.03
CA ALA A 67 6.70 -1.19 -15.67
C ALA A 67 6.99 -1.19 -14.15
N CYS A 68 6.74 -0.07 -13.46
CA CYS A 68 6.94 0.06 -12.02
C CYS A 68 6.02 -0.84 -11.18
N LEU A 69 4.92 -1.36 -11.74
CA LEU A 69 4.03 -2.29 -11.05
C LEU A 69 4.47 -3.75 -11.15
N ALA A 70 5.30 -4.10 -12.14
CA ALA A 70 5.72 -5.48 -12.38
C ALA A 70 6.42 -6.19 -11.19
N PRO A 71 7.18 -5.49 -10.31
CA PRO A 71 7.80 -6.13 -9.14
C PRO A 71 6.84 -6.47 -8.00
N PHE A 72 5.56 -6.09 -8.11
CA PHE A 72 4.56 -6.25 -7.05
C PHE A 72 3.50 -7.25 -7.47
N THR A 73 2.93 -7.93 -6.48
CA THR A 73 1.76 -8.77 -6.65
C THR A 73 0.50 -7.93 -6.75
N LEU A 74 -0.57 -8.50 -7.32
CA LEU A 74 -1.87 -7.83 -7.36
C LEU A 74 -2.35 -7.44 -5.95
N PHE A 75 -2.15 -8.32 -4.97
CA PHE A 75 -2.51 -8.07 -3.57
C PHE A 75 -1.82 -6.83 -3.00
N GLU A 76 -0.51 -6.69 -3.21
CA GLU A 76 0.25 -5.54 -2.72
C GLU A 76 -0.23 -4.23 -3.35
N ILE A 77 -0.47 -4.24 -4.67
CA ILE A 77 -0.99 -3.08 -5.38
C ILE A 77 -2.43 -2.76 -4.96
N GLU A 78 -3.25 -3.75 -4.63
CA GLU A 78 -4.61 -3.53 -4.13
C GLU A 78 -4.60 -2.85 -2.75
N GLU A 79 -3.75 -3.29 -1.82
CA GLU A 79 -3.59 -2.63 -0.52
C GLU A 79 -3.08 -1.19 -0.67
N ALA A 80 -2.08 -0.97 -1.53
CA ALA A 80 -1.58 0.35 -1.86
C ALA A 80 -2.67 1.24 -2.49
N SER A 81 -3.48 0.69 -3.40
CA SER A 81 -4.56 1.41 -4.07
C SER A 81 -5.66 1.81 -3.10
N ARG A 82 -6.01 0.94 -2.12
CA ARG A 82 -6.94 1.26 -1.02
C ARG A 82 -6.42 2.40 -0.17
N PHE A 83 -5.12 2.42 0.15
CA PHE A 83 -4.49 3.52 0.87
C PHE A 83 -4.59 4.84 0.08
N LEU A 84 -4.21 4.84 -1.19
CA LEU A 84 -4.29 6.01 -2.07
C LEU A 84 -5.72 6.52 -2.24
N ARG A 85 -6.70 5.62 -2.29
CA ARG A 85 -8.12 5.97 -2.38
C ARG A 85 -8.61 6.73 -1.14
N ARG A 86 -8.17 6.35 0.06
CA ARG A 86 -8.50 7.08 1.30
C ARG A 86 -7.91 8.49 1.34
N MET A 87 -6.87 8.73 0.55
CA MET A 87 -6.22 10.04 0.39
C MET A 87 -6.74 10.82 -0.83
N ASP A 88 -7.81 10.33 -1.47
CA ASP A 88 -8.38 10.87 -2.71
C ASP A 88 -7.36 11.05 -3.86
N GLN A 89 -6.29 10.24 -3.86
CA GLN A 89 -5.23 10.33 -4.88
C GLN A 89 -5.56 9.56 -6.16
N VAL A 90 -6.55 8.66 -6.13
CA VAL A 90 -6.95 7.82 -7.26
C VAL A 90 -8.48 7.67 -7.32
N CYS A 91 -9.01 7.42 -8.52
CA CYS A 91 -10.40 7.06 -8.74
C CYS A 91 -10.75 5.70 -8.11
N PRO A 92 -12.05 5.41 -7.86
CA PRO A 92 -12.47 4.09 -7.40
C PRO A 92 -12.23 3.03 -8.49
N SER A 93 -12.10 1.76 -8.09
CA SER A 93 -11.90 0.68 -9.06
C SER A 93 -13.08 0.58 -10.01
N VAL A 94 -12.82 0.23 -11.28
CA VAL A 94 -13.91 -0.06 -12.24
C VAL A 94 -14.72 -1.29 -11.83
N ARG A 95 -14.14 -2.18 -11.01
CA ARG A 95 -14.80 -3.37 -10.47
C ARG A 95 -15.83 -3.02 -9.40
N GLU A 96 -15.60 -1.94 -8.66
CA GLU A 96 -16.51 -1.44 -7.62
C GLU A 96 -17.68 -0.63 -8.21
N GLN A 97 -17.58 -0.16 -9.46
CA GLN A 97 -18.55 0.74 -10.08
C GLN A 97 -19.74 0.05 -10.77
N ARG A 98 -19.83 -1.29 -10.77
CA ARG A 98 -21.05 -1.98 -11.22
C ARG A 98 -22.11 -1.94 -10.13
N PRO A 99 -23.24 -1.23 -10.30
CA PRO A 99 -24.40 -1.50 -9.46
C PRO A 99 -24.85 -2.95 -9.68
N ALA A 100 -25.21 -3.63 -8.60
CA ALA A 100 -25.94 -4.89 -8.70
C ALA A 100 -27.21 -4.63 -9.53
N ALA A 101 -27.31 -5.30 -10.68
CA ALA A 101 -28.48 -5.26 -11.55
C ALA A 101 -29.64 -6.03 -10.92
#